data_AF-R1D9E7-F1
#
_entry.id   AF-R1D9E7-F1
#
_cell.length_a   1.000
_cell.length_b   1.000
_cell.length_c   1.000
_cell.angle_alpha   90.00
_cell.angle_beta   90.00
_cell.angle_gamma   90.00
#
_symmetry.space_group_name_H-M   'P 1'
#
loop_
_entity.id
_entity.type
_entity.pdbx_description
1 polymer ?
#
loop_
_entity_poly.entity_id
_entity_poly.type
_entity_poly.pdbx_seq_one_letter_code
_entity_poly.pdbx_strand_id
1 'polypeptide(L)'
;MLSSWTNLTVYHVNPLHLGVLPINMNTADLSGDAFFDLRSAVLPIQCAGGNASGGYECRNGEEVDADLVITRLALSVRDSSFGEYSRCNICGDDGVDIFSGLPCRPKTYICSCGEWWGMRDCTNETTVGREDIGRAFGRWGSCRWSEWIHAPWKCWPWPVVHKTGGLWYSTTEKGHCDAPGADTNACTWRATVEKVVNKSCSSGLIHAAVEAHDREAGGGCFDGCPSRRLHPLRPRNTTDPCWIYCFYATVLGPAALMPGGDVASAGGMSRADIDAAFSAPFRPEAEGGCPALQAPALPPPGRQPGGVWRLREALADRAYRQARRFEAAEAGGGGWSGERRGEQQRGEEGGGHGAWVRAVA
;
A
#
# COMPACT_ATOMS: atom_id res chain seq x y z
N MET A 1 -36.14 -5.97 -8.88
CA MET A 1 -34.97 -6.16 -9.76
C MET A 1 -34.04 -7.11 -9.05
N LEU A 2 -33.59 -8.19 -9.70
CA LEU A 2 -32.59 -9.08 -9.11
C LEU A 2 -31.27 -8.30 -9.02
N SER A 3 -30.69 -8.21 -7.83
CA SER A 3 -29.38 -7.61 -7.63
C SER A 3 -28.34 -8.42 -8.41
N SER A 4 -27.77 -7.83 -9.45
CA SER A 4 -26.68 -8.43 -10.22
C SER A 4 -25.33 -8.20 -9.53
N TRP A 5 -24.35 -9.03 -9.84
CA TRP A 5 -23.03 -9.04 -9.21
C TRP A 5 -21.93 -8.97 -10.28
N THR A 6 -20.96 -8.10 -10.04
CA THR A 6 -19.72 -8.00 -10.78
C THR A 6 -18.69 -8.93 -10.13
N ASN A 7 -18.23 -9.94 -10.87
CA ASN A 7 -17.20 -10.87 -10.40
C ASN A 7 -15.82 -10.42 -10.87
N LEU A 8 -14.89 -10.36 -9.94
CA LEU A 8 -13.52 -9.91 -10.12
C LEU A 8 -12.56 -10.98 -9.60
N THR A 9 -11.43 -11.15 -10.28
CA THR A 9 -10.27 -11.80 -9.69
C THR A 9 -9.34 -10.72 -9.19
N VAL A 10 -9.10 -10.70 -7.89
CA VAL A 10 -8.24 -9.69 -7.25
C VAL A 10 -7.12 -10.36 -6.46
N TYR A 11 -6.09 -9.58 -6.21
CA TYR A 11 -4.89 -9.94 -5.48
C TYR A 11 -4.66 -8.93 -4.37
N HIS A 12 -4.04 -9.35 -3.28
CA HIS A 12 -3.50 -8.43 -2.30
C HIS A 12 -2.30 -9.04 -1.57
N VAL A 13 -1.42 -8.15 -1.13
CA VAL A 13 -0.29 -8.47 -0.28
C VAL A 13 -0.63 -8.09 1.15
N ASN A 14 -0.41 -8.99 2.10
CA ASN A 14 -0.57 -8.68 3.51
C ASN A 14 0.23 -9.63 4.41
N PRO A 15 0.45 -9.25 5.68
CA PRO A 15 0.97 -10.17 6.68
C PRO A 15 -0.03 -11.27 7.00
N LEU A 16 0.40 -12.54 6.94
CA LEU A 16 -0.48 -13.70 7.14
C LEU A 16 -1.24 -13.64 8.48
N HIS A 17 -0.58 -13.15 9.53
CA HIS A 17 -1.17 -13.02 10.87
C HIS A 17 -2.35 -12.03 10.97
N LEU A 18 -2.54 -11.16 9.97
CA LEU A 18 -3.70 -10.25 9.89
C LEU A 18 -4.91 -10.86 9.15
N GLY A 19 -4.77 -12.09 8.63
CA GLY A 19 -5.83 -12.81 7.92
C GLY A 19 -5.81 -12.55 6.41
N VAL A 20 -6.36 -13.49 5.64
CA VAL A 20 -6.26 -13.51 4.16
C VAL A 20 -7.53 -13.04 3.44
N LEU A 21 -8.57 -12.68 4.20
CA LEU A 21 -9.77 -12.07 3.65
C LEU A 21 -9.58 -10.55 3.71
N PRO A 22 -9.87 -9.78 2.64
CA PRO A 22 -9.49 -8.38 2.55
C PRO A 22 -10.47 -7.46 3.32
N ILE A 23 -10.60 -7.66 4.62
CA ILE A 23 -11.47 -6.84 5.48
C ILE A 23 -10.74 -5.56 5.86
N ASN A 24 -11.25 -4.41 5.40
CA ASN A 24 -10.57 -3.12 5.51
C ASN A 24 -9.19 -3.15 4.84
N MET A 25 -9.07 -3.78 3.67
CA MET A 25 -7.80 -3.90 2.95
C MET A 25 -7.95 -3.39 1.52
N ASN A 26 -6.81 -3.02 0.94
CA ASN A 26 -6.72 -2.80 -0.49
C ASN A 26 -6.55 -4.15 -1.19
N THR A 27 -7.13 -4.25 -2.38
CA THR A 27 -6.90 -5.33 -3.33
C THR A 27 -6.72 -4.71 -4.71
N ALA A 28 -6.25 -5.48 -5.68
CA ALA A 28 -6.07 -4.99 -7.03
C ALA A 28 -6.37 -6.07 -8.05
N ASP A 29 -6.66 -5.67 -9.29
CA ASP A 29 -6.56 -6.61 -10.39
C ASP A 29 -5.09 -7.03 -10.62
N LEU A 30 -4.88 -7.96 -11.57
CA LEU A 30 -3.57 -8.55 -11.82
C LEU A 30 -2.48 -7.48 -12.07
N SER A 31 -2.76 -6.50 -12.92
CA SER A 31 -1.78 -5.47 -13.27
C SER A 31 -1.62 -4.44 -12.14
N GLY A 32 -2.70 -4.14 -11.42
CA GLY A 32 -2.66 -3.22 -10.28
C GLY A 32 -1.85 -3.74 -9.11
N ASP A 33 -1.85 -5.04 -8.85
CA ASP A 33 -1.02 -5.65 -7.79
C ASP A 33 0.42 -5.88 -8.29
N ALA A 34 0.60 -6.23 -9.56
CA ALA A 34 1.92 -6.28 -10.19
C ALA A 34 2.65 -4.93 -10.10
N PHE A 35 1.93 -3.79 -10.19
CA PHE A 35 2.51 -2.47 -9.96
C PHE A 35 3.15 -2.36 -8.56
N PHE A 36 2.44 -2.74 -7.50
CA PHE A 36 2.95 -2.67 -6.13
C PHE A 36 4.19 -3.54 -5.96
N ASP A 37 4.13 -4.79 -6.44
CA ASP A 37 5.24 -5.73 -6.27
C ASP A 37 6.51 -5.29 -7.03
N LEU A 38 6.34 -4.77 -8.24
CA LEU A 38 7.46 -4.23 -9.01
C LEU A 38 8.01 -2.93 -8.40
N ARG A 39 7.14 -2.05 -7.89
CA ARG A 39 7.53 -0.78 -7.24
C ARG A 39 8.32 -1.01 -5.94
N SER A 40 8.01 -2.07 -5.19
CA SER A 40 8.67 -2.36 -3.91
C SER A 40 10.07 -2.97 -4.05
N ALA A 41 10.51 -3.33 -5.26
CA ALA A 41 11.86 -3.85 -5.49
C ALA A 41 12.99 -2.87 -5.10
N VAL A 42 12.68 -1.58 -4.91
CA VAL A 42 13.65 -0.56 -4.45
C VAL A 42 13.81 -0.51 -2.93
N LEU A 43 12.90 -1.12 -2.16
CA LEU A 43 12.85 -1.02 -0.70
C LEU A 43 14.16 -1.38 0.00
N PRO A 44 14.96 -2.37 -0.44
CA PRO A 44 16.25 -2.64 0.20
C PRO A 44 17.22 -1.43 0.19
N ILE A 45 17.16 -0.57 -0.83
CA ILE A 45 17.95 0.68 -0.87
C ILE A 45 17.25 1.75 -0.02
N GLN A 46 15.94 1.93 -0.23
CA GLN A 46 15.16 2.98 0.44
C GLN A 46 15.16 2.82 1.96
N CYS A 47 15.13 1.60 2.47
CA CYS A 47 15.03 1.27 3.89
C CYS A 47 16.39 0.91 4.53
N ALA A 48 17.51 1.04 3.82
CA ALA A 48 18.82 0.61 4.29
C ALA A 48 19.28 1.31 5.58
N GLY A 49 18.91 2.58 5.79
CA GLY A 49 19.19 3.31 7.05
C GLY A 49 18.09 3.15 8.10
N GLY A 50 17.16 2.21 7.91
CA GLY A 50 16.01 1.97 8.78
C GLY A 50 14.95 3.08 8.75
N ASN A 51 14.03 3.01 9.72
CA ASN A 51 12.86 3.88 9.85
C ASN A 51 13.16 5.39 9.85
N ALA A 52 14.37 5.79 10.22
CA ALA A 52 14.78 7.21 10.27
C ALA A 52 15.16 7.79 8.90
N SER A 53 15.39 6.94 7.90
CA SER A 53 15.87 7.33 6.57
C SER A 53 14.92 6.97 5.42
N GLY A 54 14.03 6.02 5.67
CA GLY A 54 13.05 5.55 4.69
C GLY A 54 11.66 6.12 4.94
N GLY A 55 10.90 6.35 3.87
CA GLY A 55 9.51 6.83 3.92
C GLY A 55 8.57 5.90 4.69
N TYR A 56 7.26 6.17 4.61
CA TYR A 56 6.25 5.38 5.32
C TYR A 56 6.30 3.88 4.93
N GLU A 57 6.75 3.57 3.72
CA GLU A 57 6.86 2.19 3.21
C GLU A 57 7.76 1.31 4.08
N CYS A 58 8.82 1.87 4.69
CA CYS A 58 9.74 1.11 5.53
C CYS A 58 9.15 0.70 6.89
N ARG A 59 7.95 1.20 7.20
CA ARG A 59 7.18 0.88 8.40
C ARG A 59 5.81 0.26 8.06
N ASN A 60 5.48 0.13 6.77
CA ASN A 60 4.23 -0.47 6.36
C ASN A 60 4.34 -2.00 6.48
N GLY A 61 3.53 -2.61 7.36
CA GLY A 61 3.54 -4.05 7.56
C GLY A 61 3.26 -4.84 6.27
N GLU A 62 2.51 -4.28 5.32
CA GLU A 62 2.26 -4.90 3.99
C GLU A 62 3.50 -4.99 3.10
N GLU A 63 4.58 -4.29 3.46
CA GLU A 63 5.84 -4.24 2.70
C GLU A 63 7.01 -4.89 3.45
N VAL A 64 7.02 -4.83 4.79
CA VAL A 64 8.20 -5.21 5.59
C VAL A 64 7.99 -6.34 6.60
N ASP A 65 6.76 -6.83 6.80
CA ASP A 65 6.55 -7.91 7.76
C ASP A 65 7.20 -9.23 7.31
N ALA A 66 7.55 -10.08 8.28
CA ALA A 66 8.30 -11.30 8.00
C ALA A 66 7.43 -12.44 7.41
N ASP A 67 6.11 -12.35 7.58
CA ASP A 67 5.14 -13.38 7.17
C ASP A 67 4.24 -12.90 6.02
N LEU A 68 4.77 -12.05 5.13
CA LEU A 68 4.05 -11.57 3.96
C LEU A 68 3.60 -12.71 3.04
N VAL A 69 2.36 -12.59 2.59
CA VAL A 69 1.73 -13.46 1.59
C VAL A 69 1.13 -12.64 0.47
N ILE A 70 0.93 -13.28 -0.68
CA ILE A 70 0.01 -12.77 -1.71
C ILE A 70 -1.17 -13.72 -1.78
N THR A 71 -2.38 -13.18 -1.75
CA THR A 71 -3.61 -13.96 -1.84
C THR A 71 -4.34 -13.62 -3.13
N ARG A 72 -4.74 -14.64 -3.88
CA ARG A 72 -5.68 -14.54 -5.01
C ARG A 72 -7.09 -14.84 -4.52
N LEU A 73 -8.02 -13.96 -4.88
CA LEU A 73 -9.40 -13.95 -4.41
C LEU A 73 -10.37 -13.87 -5.60
N ALA A 74 -11.48 -14.58 -5.49
CA ALA A 74 -12.68 -14.28 -6.25
C ALA A 74 -13.52 -13.29 -5.44
N LEU A 75 -13.58 -12.04 -5.88
CA LEU A 75 -14.35 -10.96 -5.26
C LEU A 75 -15.64 -10.73 -6.07
N SER A 76 -16.80 -10.83 -5.43
CA SER A 76 -18.08 -10.43 -6.02
C SER A 76 -18.55 -9.15 -5.39
N VAL A 77 -18.81 -8.13 -6.21
CA VAL A 77 -19.34 -6.83 -5.81
C VAL A 77 -20.74 -6.68 -6.36
N ARG A 78 -21.70 -6.24 -5.54
CA ARG A 78 -23.06 -5.95 -5.99
C ARG A 78 -23.01 -4.80 -6.99
N ASP A 79 -23.71 -4.95 -8.11
CA ASP A 79 -23.72 -3.93 -9.15
C ASP A 79 -24.20 -2.59 -8.57
N SER A 80 -23.60 -1.49 -9.05
CA SER A 80 -23.72 -0.12 -8.51
C SER A 80 -23.15 0.13 -7.11
N SER A 81 -22.50 -0.84 -6.46
CA SER A 81 -21.89 -0.67 -5.13
C SER A 81 -20.40 -0.31 -5.19
N PHE A 82 -19.93 0.29 -6.29
CA PHE A 82 -18.61 0.89 -6.35
C PHE A 82 -18.65 2.34 -5.89
N GLY A 83 -17.67 2.76 -5.09
CA GLY A 83 -17.60 4.09 -4.50
C GLY A 83 -16.19 4.69 -4.51
N GLU A 84 -15.99 5.70 -3.68
CA GLU A 84 -14.69 6.33 -3.44
C GLU A 84 -13.68 5.29 -2.96
N TYR A 85 -12.47 5.31 -3.54
CA TYR A 85 -11.40 4.44 -3.10
C TYR A 85 -10.96 4.76 -1.66
N SER A 86 -11.01 3.75 -0.81
CA SER A 86 -10.59 3.80 0.58
C SER A 86 -9.15 3.33 0.67
N ARG A 87 -8.26 4.21 1.12
CA ARG A 87 -6.83 3.90 1.28
C ARG A 87 -6.66 3.20 2.62
N CYS A 88 -6.66 1.88 2.57
CA CYS A 88 -6.56 1.05 3.77
C CYS A 88 -5.10 0.70 4.07
N ASN A 89 -4.67 0.83 5.32
CA ASN A 89 -3.31 0.50 5.75
C ASN A 89 -3.33 -0.10 7.16
N ILE A 90 -2.23 -0.77 7.52
CA ILE A 90 -2.01 -1.27 8.88
C ILE A 90 -1.64 -0.10 9.79
N CYS A 91 -2.44 0.10 10.83
CA CYS A 91 -2.20 1.10 11.86
C CYS A 91 -0.86 0.90 12.57
N GLY A 92 -0.14 2.00 12.81
CA GLY A 92 1.14 2.02 13.52
C GLY A 92 1.05 1.53 14.96
N ASP A 93 2.20 1.19 15.55
CA ASP A 93 2.30 0.78 16.95
C ASP A 93 1.91 1.88 17.95
N ASP A 94 2.04 3.12 17.52
CA ASP A 94 1.66 4.34 18.25
C ASP A 94 0.16 4.65 18.20
N GLY A 95 -0.63 3.85 17.47
CA GLY A 95 -2.07 4.05 17.33
C GLY A 95 -2.43 5.20 16.38
N VAL A 96 -1.53 5.52 15.46
CA VAL A 96 -1.76 6.50 14.39
C VAL A 96 -1.51 5.82 13.05
N ASP A 97 -2.41 6.07 12.09
CA ASP A 97 -2.22 5.58 10.74
C ASP A 97 -1.07 6.36 10.11
N ILE A 98 -0.03 5.64 9.70
CA ILE A 98 1.17 6.25 9.15
C ILE A 98 0.88 7.02 7.86
N PHE A 99 -0.18 6.63 7.16
CA PHE A 99 -0.57 7.21 5.89
C PHE A 99 -1.49 8.42 6.05
N SER A 100 -2.59 8.30 6.81
CA SER A 100 -3.58 9.36 6.96
C SER A 100 -3.38 10.27 8.18
N GLY A 101 -2.56 9.86 9.15
CA GLY A 101 -2.41 10.56 10.43
C GLY A 101 -3.62 10.42 11.37
N LEU A 102 -4.63 9.63 10.98
CA LEU A 102 -5.82 9.43 11.78
C LEU A 102 -5.53 8.50 12.98
N PRO A 103 -6.15 8.73 14.14
CA PRO A 103 -6.11 7.80 15.25
C PRO A 103 -6.70 6.44 14.84
N CYS A 104 -6.05 5.36 15.25
CA CYS A 104 -6.49 4.00 14.92
C CYS A 104 -6.08 3.01 16.00
N ARG A 105 -6.58 1.78 15.87
CA ARG A 105 -6.19 0.69 16.75
C ARG A 105 -4.86 0.08 16.28
N PRO A 106 -3.82 0.02 17.12
CA PRO A 106 -2.51 -0.50 16.72
C PRO A 106 -2.58 -1.90 16.10
N LYS A 107 -1.78 -2.12 15.04
CA LYS A 107 -1.67 -3.41 14.32
C LYS A 107 -3.01 -3.93 13.77
N THR A 108 -3.92 -3.04 13.43
CA THR A 108 -5.16 -3.39 12.72
C THR A 108 -5.34 -2.48 11.53
N TYR A 109 -6.14 -2.91 10.56
CA TYR A 109 -6.43 -2.11 9.40
C TYR A 109 -7.37 -0.95 9.72
N ILE A 110 -7.09 0.20 9.13
CA ILE A 110 -7.95 1.38 9.06
C ILE A 110 -8.01 1.83 7.60
N CYS A 111 -9.18 2.32 7.16
CA CYS A 111 -9.34 2.90 5.84
C CYS A 111 -9.59 4.40 5.91
N SER A 112 -8.91 5.15 5.06
CA SER A 112 -9.04 6.59 4.94
C SER A 112 -9.46 7.01 3.54
N CYS A 113 -10.37 7.99 3.46
CA CYS A 113 -10.93 8.51 2.22
C CYS A 113 -10.75 10.03 2.16
N GLY A 114 -11.05 10.65 1.02
CA GLY A 114 -10.91 12.09 0.79
C GLY A 114 -9.57 12.49 0.17
N GLU A 115 -9.34 13.80 0.15
CA GLU A 115 -8.11 14.40 -0.37
C GLU A 115 -6.98 14.35 0.67
N TRP A 116 -5.73 14.50 0.20
CA TRP A 116 -4.54 14.37 1.05
C TRP A 116 -4.49 15.33 2.25
N TRP A 117 -5.10 16.51 2.14
CA TRP A 117 -5.15 17.54 3.18
C TRP A 117 -6.42 17.47 4.04
N GLY A 118 -7.31 16.50 3.79
CA GLY A 118 -8.61 16.38 4.45
C GLY A 118 -9.06 14.94 4.55
N MET A 119 -8.15 14.02 4.86
CA MET A 119 -8.48 12.61 4.98
C MET A 119 -9.46 12.39 6.14
N ARG A 120 -10.42 11.49 5.91
CA ARG A 120 -11.42 11.08 6.89
C ARG A 120 -11.40 9.57 7.08
N ASP A 121 -11.74 9.12 8.28
CA ASP A 121 -11.98 7.70 8.54
C ASP A 121 -13.21 7.26 7.72
N CYS A 122 -13.01 6.23 6.91
CA CYS A 122 -14.04 5.64 6.07
C CYS A 122 -14.06 4.11 6.19
N THR A 123 -13.54 3.57 7.30
CA THR A 123 -13.54 2.14 7.63
C THR A 123 -14.97 1.55 7.67
N ASN A 124 -15.97 2.40 7.90
CA ASN A 124 -17.39 2.02 7.96
C ASN A 124 -18.16 2.27 6.66
N GLU A 125 -17.51 2.62 5.54
CA GLU A 125 -18.19 2.74 4.25
C GLU A 125 -18.77 1.39 3.84
N THR A 126 -19.85 1.39 3.07
CA THR A 126 -20.44 0.14 2.56
C THR A 126 -19.99 -0.16 1.14
N THR A 127 -19.72 0.84 0.31
CA THR A 127 -19.31 0.61 -1.08
C THR A 127 -17.91 0.04 -1.18
N VAL A 128 -17.67 -0.77 -2.21
CA VAL A 128 -16.30 -1.17 -2.59
C VAL A 128 -15.65 0.01 -3.30
N GLY A 129 -14.57 0.54 -2.74
CA GLY A 129 -13.84 1.61 -3.38
C GLY A 129 -13.17 1.13 -4.67
N ARG A 130 -13.00 2.02 -5.65
CA ARG A 130 -12.33 1.71 -6.92
C ARG A 130 -11.47 2.89 -7.40
N GLU A 131 -10.22 2.61 -7.76
CA GLU A 131 -9.28 3.60 -8.28
C GLU A 131 -8.59 3.07 -9.54
N ASP A 132 -8.39 3.94 -10.53
CA ASP A 132 -7.54 3.65 -11.69
C ASP A 132 -6.14 4.15 -11.39
N ILE A 133 -5.19 3.23 -11.26
CA ILE A 133 -3.85 3.60 -10.81
C ILE A 133 -3.05 4.36 -11.87
N GLY A 134 -3.34 4.12 -13.15
CA GLY A 134 -2.76 4.90 -14.24
C GLY A 134 -3.21 6.36 -14.17
N ARG A 135 -4.48 6.59 -13.81
CA ARG A 135 -5.00 7.95 -13.58
C ARG A 135 -4.48 8.56 -12.27
N ALA A 136 -4.48 7.80 -11.19
CA ALA A 136 -4.10 8.28 -9.86
C ALA A 136 -2.60 8.59 -9.77
N PHE A 137 -1.78 7.70 -10.34
CA PHE A 137 -0.32 7.74 -10.24
C PHE A 137 0.39 8.10 -11.55
N GLY A 138 -0.25 8.08 -12.72
CA GLY A 138 0.43 8.35 -14.00
C GLY A 138 0.92 9.79 -14.16
N ARG A 139 0.42 10.75 -13.39
CA ARG A 139 1.05 12.09 -13.32
C ARG A 139 2.41 12.09 -12.60
N TRP A 140 2.68 11.03 -11.85
CA TRP A 140 3.93 10.79 -11.15
C TRP A 140 4.80 9.86 -12.02
N GLY A 141 6.10 10.11 -12.06
CA GLY A 141 7.02 9.36 -12.94
C GLY A 141 8.04 10.23 -13.65
N SER A 142 7.89 11.56 -13.67
CA SER A 142 8.96 12.46 -14.15
C SER A 142 10.02 12.65 -13.06
N CYS A 143 11.06 11.84 -13.09
CA CYS A 143 12.27 12.06 -12.30
C CYS A 143 12.94 13.39 -12.69
N ARG A 144 13.38 14.18 -11.71
CA ARG A 144 14.20 15.37 -11.98
C ARG A 144 15.67 15.00 -12.09
N TRP A 145 16.43 15.71 -12.92
CA TRP A 145 17.88 15.53 -13.03
C TRP A 145 18.61 15.65 -11.67
N SER A 146 18.16 16.57 -10.81
CA SER A 146 18.72 16.70 -9.46
C SER A 146 18.52 15.43 -8.61
N GLU A 147 17.37 14.78 -8.71
CA GLU A 147 17.09 13.52 -8.00
C GLU A 147 17.92 12.39 -8.57
N TRP A 148 18.01 12.30 -9.90
CA TRP A 148 18.80 11.30 -10.60
C TRP A 148 20.29 11.33 -10.21
N ILE A 149 20.87 12.53 -10.08
CA ILE A 149 22.29 12.71 -9.75
C ILE A 149 22.59 12.29 -8.30
N HIS A 150 21.70 12.58 -7.36
CA HIS A 150 21.96 12.36 -5.92
C HIS A 150 21.41 11.03 -5.39
N ALA A 151 20.28 10.57 -5.92
CA ALA A 151 19.56 9.39 -5.46
C ALA A 151 18.78 8.75 -6.62
N PRO A 152 19.48 8.19 -7.64
CA PRO A 152 18.84 7.69 -8.86
C PRO A 152 17.78 6.62 -8.60
N TRP A 153 17.95 5.85 -7.53
CA TRP A 153 16.99 4.83 -7.11
C TRP A 153 15.58 5.37 -6.84
N LYS A 154 15.43 6.65 -6.47
CA LYS A 154 14.11 7.28 -6.27
C LYS A 154 13.31 7.39 -7.57
N CYS A 155 13.99 7.31 -8.71
CA CYS A 155 13.41 7.51 -10.03
C CYS A 155 12.96 6.23 -10.72
N TRP A 156 13.44 5.07 -10.27
CA TRP A 156 13.14 3.78 -10.89
C TRP A 156 11.73 3.21 -10.62
N PRO A 157 11.13 3.34 -9.42
CA PRO A 157 9.90 2.62 -9.09
C PRO A 157 8.63 3.25 -9.69
N TRP A 158 8.58 4.58 -9.83
CA TRP A 158 7.37 5.27 -10.29
C TRP A 158 7.00 5.01 -11.75
N PRO A 159 7.96 4.94 -12.70
CA PRO A 159 7.65 4.63 -14.09
C PRO A 159 6.95 3.28 -14.31
N VAL A 160 7.00 2.35 -13.34
CA VAL A 160 6.27 1.08 -13.37
C VAL A 160 4.77 1.27 -13.63
N VAL A 161 4.15 2.32 -13.09
CA VAL A 161 2.71 2.57 -13.29
C VAL A 161 2.34 2.70 -14.77
N HIS A 162 3.23 3.26 -15.59
CA HIS A 162 3.02 3.43 -17.04
C HIS A 162 3.13 2.12 -17.81
N LYS A 163 3.76 1.10 -17.20
CA LYS A 163 3.96 -0.22 -17.79
C LYS A 163 2.82 -1.18 -17.45
N THR A 164 2.34 -1.13 -16.20
CA THR A 164 1.33 -2.05 -15.69
C THR A 164 -0.07 -1.46 -15.78
N GLY A 165 -0.29 -0.25 -15.25
CA GLY A 165 -1.64 0.27 -15.00
C GLY A 165 -2.47 -0.69 -14.13
N GLY A 166 -3.80 -0.61 -14.25
CA GLY A 166 -4.73 -1.51 -13.56
C GLY A 166 -5.69 -0.79 -12.62
N LEU A 167 -6.49 -1.57 -11.92
CA LEU A 167 -7.49 -1.10 -10.98
C LEU A 167 -7.15 -1.57 -9.57
N TRP A 168 -7.25 -0.63 -8.63
CA TRP A 168 -7.30 -0.94 -7.21
C TRP A 168 -8.74 -0.93 -6.72
N TYR A 169 -9.00 -1.78 -5.73
CA TYR A 169 -10.26 -1.88 -5.03
C TYR A 169 -10.01 -1.85 -3.53
N SER A 170 -10.98 -1.35 -2.77
CA SER A 170 -10.89 -1.35 -1.31
C SER A 170 -12.18 -1.89 -0.72
N THR A 171 -12.07 -2.87 0.15
CA THR A 171 -13.20 -3.55 0.78
C THR A 171 -13.21 -3.25 2.27
N THR A 172 -14.36 -2.89 2.80
CA THR A 172 -14.57 -2.56 4.21
C THR A 172 -15.37 -3.65 4.91
N GLU A 173 -15.19 -3.77 6.23
CA GLU A 173 -15.95 -4.70 7.07
C GLU A 173 -17.47 -4.47 6.94
N LYS A 174 -17.90 -3.21 6.88
CA LYS A 174 -19.32 -2.86 6.86
C LYS A 174 -20.04 -3.29 5.57
N GLY A 175 -19.32 -3.41 4.46
CA GLY A 175 -19.85 -3.91 3.19
C GLY A 175 -19.91 -5.43 3.06
N HIS A 176 -19.25 -6.17 3.96
CA HIS A 176 -19.04 -7.61 3.83
C HIS A 176 -20.31 -8.43 4.09
N CYS A 177 -20.71 -9.25 3.12
CA CYS A 177 -21.94 -10.05 3.19
C CYS A 177 -21.85 -11.24 4.14
N ASP A 178 -20.66 -11.78 4.38
CA ASP A 178 -20.47 -12.94 5.26
C ASP A 178 -20.07 -12.51 6.69
N ALA A 179 -20.14 -11.21 7.00
CA ALA A 179 -19.91 -10.71 8.34
C ALA A 179 -21.02 -11.16 9.31
N PRO A 180 -20.70 -11.47 10.59
CA PRO A 180 -21.71 -11.81 11.58
C PRO A 180 -22.78 -10.72 11.72
N GLY A 181 -24.05 -11.08 11.47
CA GLY A 181 -25.17 -10.13 11.54
C GLY A 181 -25.30 -9.20 10.33
N ALA A 182 -24.61 -9.48 9.22
CA ALA A 182 -24.77 -8.73 7.99
C ALA A 182 -26.20 -8.83 7.44
N ASP A 183 -26.74 -7.69 7.00
CA ASP A 183 -27.95 -7.69 6.19
C ASP A 183 -27.60 -8.10 4.76
N THR A 184 -27.97 -9.34 4.40
CA THR A 184 -27.78 -9.89 3.05
C THR A 184 -28.39 -9.03 1.95
N ASN A 185 -29.37 -8.17 2.26
CA ASN A 185 -29.97 -7.23 1.31
C ASN A 185 -29.26 -5.87 1.24
N ALA A 186 -28.40 -5.52 2.21
CA ALA A 186 -27.68 -4.24 2.25
C ALA A 186 -26.16 -4.38 2.06
N CYS A 187 -25.60 -5.58 2.25
CA CYS A 187 -24.19 -5.83 2.01
C CYS A 187 -23.82 -5.66 0.52
N THR A 188 -22.57 -5.30 0.25
CA THR A 188 -22.12 -4.88 -1.08
C THR A 188 -21.09 -5.81 -1.68
N TRP A 189 -20.42 -6.63 -0.88
CA TRP A 189 -19.37 -7.51 -1.39
C TRP A 189 -19.21 -8.80 -0.59
N ARG A 190 -18.69 -9.83 -1.26
CA ARG A 190 -18.25 -11.10 -0.69
C ARG A 190 -17.02 -11.59 -1.43
N ALA A 191 -16.18 -12.37 -0.77
CA ALA A 191 -14.98 -12.91 -1.41
C ALA A 191 -14.73 -14.37 -1.00
N THR A 192 -14.10 -15.11 -1.90
CA THR A 192 -13.58 -16.44 -1.64
C THR A 192 -12.08 -16.45 -1.89
N VAL A 193 -11.32 -16.99 -0.94
CA VAL A 193 -9.88 -17.21 -1.07
C VAL A 193 -9.64 -18.38 -2.00
N GLU A 194 -9.01 -18.14 -3.15
CA GLU A 194 -8.67 -19.18 -4.12
C GLU A 194 -7.32 -19.82 -3.80
N LYS A 195 -6.30 -19.00 -3.53
CA LYS A 195 -4.96 -19.46 -3.19
C LYS A 195 -4.16 -18.40 -2.45
N VAL A 196 -3.47 -18.82 -1.39
CA VAL A 196 -2.52 -18.01 -0.63
C VAL A 196 -1.12 -18.54 -0.90
N VAL A 197 -0.16 -17.68 -1.21
CA VAL A 197 1.24 -18.06 -1.45
C VAL A 197 2.18 -17.19 -0.64
N ASN A 198 3.34 -17.74 -0.26
CA ASN A 198 4.36 -16.96 0.42
C ASN A 198 4.92 -15.88 -0.52
N LYS A 199 5.06 -14.65 -0.02
CA LYS A 199 5.55 -13.51 -0.82
C LYS A 199 6.94 -13.74 -1.39
N SER A 200 7.84 -14.39 -0.65
CA SER A 200 9.20 -14.69 -1.11
C SER A 200 9.23 -15.65 -2.30
N CYS A 201 8.30 -16.61 -2.35
CA CYS A 201 8.15 -17.49 -3.51
C CYS A 201 7.64 -16.71 -4.72
N SER A 202 6.62 -15.85 -4.53
CA SER A 202 6.10 -14.98 -5.58
C SER A 202 7.20 -14.09 -6.19
N SER A 203 7.90 -13.34 -5.34
CA SER A 203 9.03 -12.51 -5.75
C SER A 203 10.12 -13.34 -6.43
N GLY A 204 10.41 -14.54 -5.95
CA GLY A 204 11.39 -15.46 -6.55
C GLY A 204 11.09 -15.79 -8.02
N LEU A 205 9.81 -16.04 -8.34
CA LEU A 205 9.34 -16.32 -9.70
C LEU A 205 9.38 -15.07 -10.59
N ILE A 206 8.94 -13.91 -10.08
CA ILE A 206 9.01 -12.64 -10.82
C ILE A 206 10.47 -12.31 -11.15
N HIS A 207 11.36 -12.37 -10.16
CA HIS A 207 12.78 -12.12 -10.35
C HIS A 207 13.41 -13.07 -11.38
N ALA A 208 13.00 -14.34 -11.39
CA ALA A 208 13.48 -15.31 -12.37
C ALA A 208 13.01 -14.99 -13.80
N ALA A 209 11.77 -14.51 -13.96
CA ALA A 209 11.26 -14.06 -15.25
C ALA A 209 12.00 -12.82 -15.77
N VAL A 210 12.28 -11.84 -14.91
CA VAL A 210 13.06 -10.65 -15.28
C VAL A 210 14.49 -11.04 -15.71
N GLU A 211 15.18 -11.88 -14.94
CA GLU A 211 16.52 -12.37 -15.29
C GLU A 211 16.54 -13.26 -16.55
N ALA A 212 15.46 -13.98 -16.83
CA ALA A 212 15.31 -14.71 -18.09
C ALA A 212 15.19 -13.73 -19.27
N HIS A 213 14.35 -12.70 -19.14
CA HIS A 213 14.18 -11.68 -20.16
C HIS A 213 15.49 -10.94 -20.48
N ASP A 214 16.27 -10.53 -19.48
CA ASP A 214 17.59 -9.89 -19.69
C ASP A 214 18.54 -10.80 -20.50
N ARG A 215 18.57 -12.10 -20.20
CA ARG A 215 19.40 -13.06 -20.94
C ARG A 215 18.92 -13.26 -22.38
N GLU A 216 17.62 -13.39 -22.59
CA GLU A 216 17.02 -13.58 -23.91
C GLU A 216 17.18 -12.35 -24.82
N ALA A 217 17.10 -11.15 -24.24
CA ALA A 217 17.34 -9.89 -24.92
C ALA A 217 18.84 -9.57 -25.12
N GLY A 218 19.75 -10.38 -24.57
CA GLY A 218 21.19 -10.16 -24.64
C GLY A 218 21.70 -8.97 -23.80
N GLY A 219 20.94 -8.53 -22.80
CA GLY A 219 21.25 -7.37 -21.95
C GLY A 219 22.41 -7.60 -20.98
N GLY A 220 22.54 -8.82 -20.44
CA GLY A 220 23.65 -9.24 -19.58
C GLY A 220 23.86 -8.36 -18.34
N CYS A 221 22.84 -7.59 -17.93
CA CYS A 221 22.96 -6.62 -16.86
C CYS A 221 23.23 -7.32 -15.52
N PHE A 222 22.44 -8.35 -15.22
CA PHE A 222 22.55 -9.10 -13.96
C PHE A 222 23.90 -9.83 -13.83
N ASP A 223 24.40 -10.41 -14.92
CA ASP A 223 25.73 -11.04 -14.97
C ASP A 223 26.86 -10.00 -14.83
N GLY A 224 26.58 -8.76 -15.21
CA GLY A 224 27.46 -7.61 -15.03
C GLY A 224 27.57 -7.11 -13.58
N CYS A 225 26.71 -7.54 -12.65
CA CYS A 225 26.77 -7.02 -11.28
C CYS A 225 28.00 -7.51 -10.51
N PRO A 226 28.70 -6.64 -9.75
CA PRO A 226 29.92 -7.03 -9.02
C PRO A 226 29.71 -8.21 -8.07
N SER A 227 28.58 -8.25 -7.37
CA SER A 227 28.22 -9.36 -6.48
C SER A 227 28.16 -10.70 -7.23
N ARG A 228 27.60 -10.70 -8.45
CA ARG A 228 27.50 -11.87 -9.32
C ARG A 228 28.85 -12.26 -9.91
N ARG A 229 29.64 -11.29 -10.39
CA ARG A 229 30.97 -11.54 -10.98
C ARG A 229 31.96 -12.12 -9.95
N LEU A 230 31.98 -11.57 -8.73
CA LEU A 230 32.89 -12.01 -7.68
C LEU A 230 32.46 -13.32 -7.04
N HIS A 231 31.16 -13.62 -7.05
CA HIS A 231 30.59 -14.80 -6.41
C HIS A 231 29.51 -15.48 -7.28
N PRO A 232 29.88 -16.09 -8.42
CA PRO A 232 28.91 -16.63 -9.40
C PRO A 232 28.07 -17.79 -8.87
N LEU A 233 28.51 -18.46 -7.80
CA LEU A 233 27.78 -19.54 -7.15
C LEU A 233 26.83 -19.06 -6.03
N ARG A 234 26.88 -17.79 -5.64
CA ARG A 234 25.98 -17.28 -4.60
C ARG A 234 24.55 -17.14 -5.14
N PRO A 235 23.54 -17.36 -4.28
CA PRO A 235 22.17 -17.02 -4.61
C PRO A 235 22.02 -15.56 -5.03
N ARG A 236 20.96 -15.28 -5.79
CA ARG A 236 20.54 -13.93 -6.17
C ARG A 236 20.58 -12.98 -4.97
N ASN A 237 21.21 -11.82 -5.13
CA ASN A 237 21.25 -10.78 -4.11
C ASN A 237 20.29 -9.63 -4.47
N THR A 238 19.04 -9.74 -4.02
CA THR A 238 17.99 -8.75 -4.29
C THR A 238 18.14 -7.46 -3.47
N THR A 239 19.18 -7.35 -2.64
CA THR A 239 19.50 -6.12 -1.90
C THR A 239 20.69 -5.38 -2.50
N ASP A 240 21.34 -5.91 -3.55
CA ASP A 240 22.44 -5.24 -4.25
C ASP A 240 21.89 -4.09 -5.12
N PRO A 241 22.36 -2.84 -4.95
CA PRO A 241 21.95 -1.73 -5.80
C PRO A 241 22.14 -1.98 -7.30
N CYS A 242 23.16 -2.75 -7.69
CA CYS A 242 23.33 -3.13 -9.09
C CYS A 242 22.21 -4.04 -9.58
N TRP A 243 21.85 -5.06 -8.78
CA TRP A 243 20.77 -5.98 -9.14
C TRP A 243 19.44 -5.24 -9.25
N ILE A 244 19.15 -4.34 -8.31
CA ILE A 244 17.93 -3.52 -8.31
C ILE A 244 17.88 -2.59 -9.54
N TYR A 245 19.01 -1.97 -9.90
CA TYR A 245 19.09 -1.20 -11.14
C TYR A 245 18.78 -2.08 -12.37
N CYS A 246 19.41 -3.26 -12.47
CA CYS A 246 19.17 -4.19 -13.58
C CYS A 246 17.72 -4.68 -13.63
N PHE A 247 17.09 -4.90 -12.49
CA PHE A 247 15.68 -5.24 -12.40
C PHE A 247 14.80 -4.18 -13.09
N TYR A 248 14.92 -2.92 -12.67
CA TYR A 248 14.12 -1.85 -13.28
C TYR A 248 14.50 -1.58 -14.73
N ALA A 249 15.79 -1.64 -15.08
CA ALA A 249 16.25 -1.44 -16.46
C ALA A 249 15.71 -2.53 -17.39
N THR A 250 15.56 -3.77 -16.92
CA THR A 250 15.00 -4.88 -17.70
C THR A 250 13.49 -4.78 -17.82
N VAL A 251 12.80 -4.43 -16.73
CA VAL A 251 11.33 -4.30 -16.71
C VAL A 251 10.87 -3.12 -17.56
N LEU A 252 11.52 -1.96 -17.43
CA LEU A 252 11.08 -0.69 -18.02
C LEU A 252 11.84 -0.31 -19.29
N GLY A 253 13.01 -0.89 -19.51
CA GLY A 253 14.01 -0.38 -20.45
C GLY A 253 14.93 0.66 -19.80
N PRO A 254 16.25 0.66 -20.11
CA PRO A 254 17.21 1.56 -19.45
C PRO A 254 16.93 3.04 -19.73
N ALA A 255 16.33 3.36 -20.89
CA ALA A 255 15.96 4.73 -21.25
C ALA A 255 14.86 5.30 -20.35
N ALA A 256 13.92 4.46 -19.87
CA ALA A 256 12.83 4.86 -18.99
C ALA A 256 13.30 5.25 -17.59
N LEU A 257 14.52 4.86 -17.19
CA LEU A 257 15.06 5.20 -15.89
C LEU A 257 15.56 6.65 -15.85
N MET A 258 15.92 7.24 -17.00
CA MET A 258 16.48 8.58 -17.05
C MET A 258 15.40 9.67 -16.95
N PRO A 259 15.74 10.86 -16.42
CA PRO A 259 14.86 12.03 -16.47
C PRO A 259 14.36 12.33 -17.88
N GLY A 260 13.04 12.38 -18.07
CA GLY A 260 12.39 12.60 -19.36
C GLY A 260 12.33 11.37 -20.28
N GLY A 261 12.75 10.20 -19.80
CA GLY A 261 12.59 8.92 -20.50
C GLY A 261 11.13 8.55 -20.65
N ASP A 262 10.73 8.11 -21.84
CA ASP A 262 9.38 7.63 -22.13
C ASP A 262 9.32 6.11 -21.99
N VAL A 263 8.50 5.62 -21.05
CA VAL A 263 8.29 4.19 -20.78
C VAL A 263 7.72 3.47 -22.00
N ALA A 264 6.90 4.14 -22.81
CA ALA A 264 6.25 3.53 -23.97
C ALA A 264 7.26 3.16 -25.06
N SER A 265 8.33 3.95 -25.21
CA SER A 265 9.38 3.75 -26.23
C SER A 265 10.69 3.15 -25.69
N ALA A 266 10.84 3.03 -24.37
CA ALA A 266 12.07 2.54 -23.74
C ALA A 266 12.34 1.03 -23.89
N GLY A 267 11.34 0.25 -24.31
CA GLY A 267 11.45 -1.21 -24.41
C GLY A 267 11.26 -1.92 -23.08
N GLY A 268 12.08 -2.94 -22.81
CA GLY A 268 11.95 -3.83 -21.64
C GLY A 268 10.85 -4.88 -21.80
N MET A 269 10.49 -5.54 -20.70
CA MET A 269 9.46 -6.59 -20.68
C MET A 269 8.11 -6.07 -21.21
N SER A 270 7.32 -6.91 -21.88
CA SER A 270 5.95 -6.50 -22.24
C SER A 270 5.04 -6.55 -21.01
N ARG A 271 3.90 -5.83 -21.05
CA ARG A 271 2.88 -5.95 -20.00
C ARG A 271 2.39 -7.40 -19.85
N ALA A 272 2.24 -8.11 -20.96
CA ALA A 272 1.84 -9.51 -20.95
C ALA A 272 2.86 -10.41 -20.23
N ASP A 273 4.17 -10.15 -20.40
CA ASP A 273 5.21 -10.91 -19.71
C ASP A 273 5.23 -10.61 -18.21
N ILE A 274 4.98 -9.35 -17.83
CA ILE A 274 4.85 -8.95 -16.42
C ILE A 274 3.63 -9.62 -15.78
N ASP A 275 2.47 -9.56 -16.42
CA ASP A 275 1.23 -10.20 -15.97
C ASP A 275 1.40 -11.74 -15.90
N ALA A 276 2.12 -12.34 -16.85
CA ALA A 276 2.44 -13.77 -16.85
C ALA A 276 3.38 -14.16 -15.70
N ALA A 277 4.38 -13.35 -15.40
CA ALA A 277 5.30 -13.54 -14.28
C ALA A 277 4.59 -13.39 -12.94
N PHE A 278 3.75 -12.37 -12.79
CA PHE A 278 3.00 -12.10 -11.56
C PHE A 278 1.90 -13.15 -11.30
N SER A 279 1.28 -13.71 -12.34
CA SER A 279 0.29 -14.78 -12.19
C SER A 279 0.89 -16.18 -11.98
N ALA A 280 2.17 -16.38 -12.32
CA ALA A 280 2.85 -17.68 -12.19
C ALA A 280 2.76 -18.34 -10.79
N PRO A 281 2.90 -17.62 -9.66
CA PRO A 281 2.78 -18.20 -8.32
C PRO A 281 1.45 -18.93 -8.08
N PHE A 282 0.39 -18.52 -8.78
CA PHE A 282 -0.95 -19.05 -8.58
C PHE A 282 -1.27 -20.29 -9.41
N ARG A 283 -0.38 -20.73 -10.30
CA ARG A 283 -0.50 -22.00 -11.04
C ARG A 283 -0.40 -23.20 -10.08
N PRO A 284 -0.81 -24.40 -10.51
CA PRO A 284 -0.50 -25.63 -9.77
C PRO A 284 1.02 -25.76 -9.50
N GLU A 285 1.39 -26.31 -8.35
CA GLU A 285 2.81 -26.53 -8.00
C GLU A 285 3.53 -27.41 -9.02
N ALA A 286 2.84 -28.41 -9.55
CA ALA A 286 3.35 -29.30 -10.60
C ALA A 286 3.68 -28.56 -11.91
N GLU A 287 3.13 -27.35 -12.11
CA GLU A 287 3.37 -26.49 -13.27
C GLU A 287 4.36 -25.35 -12.94
N GLY A 288 5.05 -25.43 -11.80
CA GLY A 288 6.02 -24.43 -11.36
C GLY A 288 5.41 -23.27 -10.55
N GLY A 289 4.15 -23.38 -10.12
CA GLY A 289 3.54 -22.43 -9.20
C GLY A 289 4.08 -22.55 -7.76
N CYS A 290 3.77 -21.57 -6.93
CA CYS A 290 4.17 -21.56 -5.53
C CYS A 290 3.31 -22.50 -4.67
N PRO A 291 3.86 -23.07 -3.58
CA PRO A 291 3.08 -23.86 -2.66
C PRO A 291 1.93 -23.07 -2.03
N ALA A 292 0.75 -23.70 -1.97
CA ALA A 292 -0.40 -23.10 -1.31
C ALA A 292 -0.20 -23.13 0.21
N LEU A 293 -0.28 -21.96 0.85
CA LEU A 293 -0.31 -21.87 2.30
C LEU A 293 -1.74 -22.16 2.79
N GLN A 294 -1.85 -22.87 3.90
CA GLN A 294 -3.12 -22.95 4.60
C GLN A 294 -3.43 -21.57 5.18
N ALA A 295 -4.54 -20.99 4.75
CA ALA A 295 -5.08 -19.80 5.40
C ALA A 295 -5.28 -20.11 6.90
N PRO A 296 -4.80 -19.25 7.81
CA PRO A 296 -5.13 -19.37 9.22
C PRO A 296 -6.65 -19.42 9.33
N ALA A 297 -7.19 -20.40 10.06
CA ALA A 297 -8.61 -20.41 10.36
C ALA A 297 -8.97 -19.05 10.98
N LEU A 298 -9.97 -18.36 10.40
CA LEU A 298 -10.51 -17.15 11.02
C LEU A 298 -10.76 -17.47 12.50
N PRO A 299 -10.28 -16.65 13.45
CA PRO A 299 -10.56 -16.90 14.85
C PRO A 299 -12.08 -17.03 15.02
N PRO A 300 -12.57 -18.09 15.67
CA PRO A 300 -14.01 -18.32 15.75
C PRO A 300 -14.69 -17.11 16.40
N PRO A 301 -15.89 -16.72 15.92
CA PRO A 301 -16.65 -15.63 16.53
C PRO A 301 -16.83 -15.95 18.02
N GLY A 302 -16.25 -15.11 18.88
CA GLY A 302 -16.35 -15.26 20.33
C GLY A 302 -15.15 -15.89 21.04
N ARG A 303 -14.02 -16.20 20.37
CA ARG A 303 -12.77 -16.44 21.13
C ARG A 303 -12.30 -15.11 21.69
N GLN A 304 -12.77 -14.81 22.89
CA GLN A 304 -12.43 -13.56 23.53
C GLN A 304 -10.91 -13.47 23.67
N PRO A 305 -10.31 -12.41 23.16
CA PRO A 305 -8.90 -12.14 23.34
C PRO A 305 -8.52 -12.24 24.81
N GLY A 306 -7.32 -12.75 25.11
CA GLY A 306 -6.83 -12.84 26.48
C GLY A 306 -6.93 -11.49 27.22
N GLY A 307 -7.01 -11.51 28.55
CA GLY A 307 -7.27 -10.30 29.36
C GLY A 307 -6.33 -9.12 29.05
N VAL A 308 -5.09 -9.40 28.65
CA VAL A 308 -4.10 -8.39 28.24
C VAL A 308 -4.48 -7.72 26.91
N TRP A 309 -5.00 -8.46 25.94
CA TRP A 309 -5.44 -7.90 24.66
C TRP A 309 -6.72 -7.09 24.82
N ARG A 310 -7.67 -7.55 25.64
CA ARG A 310 -8.86 -6.76 25.99
C ARG A 310 -8.54 -5.48 26.76
N LEU A 311 -7.56 -5.52 27.65
CA LEU A 311 -7.10 -4.32 28.35
C LEU A 311 -6.45 -3.33 27.37
N ARG A 312 -5.57 -3.82 26.48
CA ARG A 312 -4.93 -2.99 25.45
C ARG A 312 -5.94 -2.43 24.45
N GLU A 313 -6.91 -3.22 24.03
CA GLU A 313 -8.02 -2.79 23.18
C GLU A 313 -8.90 -1.76 23.88
N ALA A 314 -9.30 -1.98 25.13
CA ALA A 314 -10.11 -1.03 25.89
C ALA A 314 -9.35 0.27 26.24
N LEU A 315 -8.01 0.24 26.26
CA LEU A 315 -7.16 1.41 26.40
C LEU A 315 -7.00 2.14 25.06
N ALA A 316 -6.76 1.42 23.96
CA ALA A 316 -6.69 1.97 22.62
C ALA A 316 -8.03 2.59 22.20
N ASP A 317 -9.14 1.92 22.46
CA ASP A 317 -10.51 2.40 22.19
C ASP A 317 -10.88 3.58 23.11
N ARG A 318 -10.35 3.64 24.34
CA ARG A 318 -10.46 4.84 25.18
C ARG A 318 -9.64 6.00 24.63
N ALA A 319 -8.39 5.76 24.24
CA ALA A 319 -7.51 6.78 23.66
C ALA A 319 -8.11 7.32 22.36
N TYR A 320 -8.61 6.45 21.49
CA TYR A 320 -9.31 6.79 20.25
C TYR A 320 -10.56 7.64 20.52
N ARG A 321 -11.46 7.20 21.40
CA ARG A 321 -12.66 7.99 21.76
C ARG A 321 -12.31 9.32 22.41
N GLN A 322 -11.23 9.38 23.18
CA GLN A 322 -10.76 10.61 23.80
C GLN A 322 -10.21 11.58 22.75
N ALA A 323 -9.41 11.11 21.80
CA ALA A 323 -8.93 11.91 20.66
C ALA A 323 -10.10 12.47 19.82
N ARG A 324 -11.09 11.63 19.49
CA ARG A 324 -12.29 12.04 18.72
C ARG A 324 -13.16 13.07 19.46
N ARG A 325 -13.22 13.02 20.80
CA ARG A 325 -13.93 14.03 21.60
C ARG A 325 -13.24 15.39 21.57
N PHE A 326 -11.92 15.43 21.49
CA PHE A 326 -11.17 16.68 21.36
C PHE A 326 -11.40 17.32 19.98
N GLU A 327 -11.39 16.55 18.89
CA GLU A 327 -11.72 17.06 17.54
C GLU A 327 -13.15 17.63 17.45
N ALA A 328 -14.14 16.96 18.04
CA ALA A 328 -15.52 17.43 18.06
C ALA A 328 -15.71 18.71 18.90
N ALA A 329 -14.90 18.90 19.95
CA ALA A 329 -14.90 20.12 20.76
C ALA A 329 -14.27 21.31 20.02
N GLU A 330 -13.23 21.08 19.21
CA GLU A 330 -12.63 22.11 18.36
C GLU A 330 -13.53 22.49 17.17
N ALA A 331 -14.22 21.52 16.55
CA ALA A 331 -15.18 21.78 15.48
C ALA A 331 -16.48 22.48 15.95
N GLY A 332 -16.82 22.39 17.24
CA GLY A 332 -18.00 23.02 17.85
C GLY A 332 -17.77 24.43 18.40
N GLY A 333 -16.53 24.93 18.40
CA GLY A 333 -16.14 26.23 18.98
C GLY A 333 -16.43 27.44 18.10
N GLY A 334 -17.61 27.50 17.47
CA GLY A 334 -18.06 28.65 16.68
C GLY A 334 -19.20 29.39 17.35
N GLY A 335 -18.89 30.46 18.11
CA GLY A 335 -19.88 31.46 18.52
C GLY A 335 -19.69 32.03 19.92
N TRP A 336 -18.88 33.08 20.05
CA TRP A 336 -19.02 34.04 21.14
C TRP A 336 -19.30 35.44 20.57
N SER A 337 -20.59 35.75 20.46
CA SER A 337 -21.13 37.11 20.30
C SER A 337 -20.88 37.88 21.60
N GLY A 338 -20.23 39.05 21.49
CA GLY A 338 -19.69 39.78 22.62
C GLY A 338 -20.66 40.63 23.43
N GLU A 339 -20.14 41.26 24.50
CA GLU A 339 -20.65 42.53 24.99
C GLU A 339 -19.57 43.31 25.76
N ARG A 340 -19.56 44.63 25.56
CA ARG A 340 -18.64 45.62 26.14
C ARG A 340 -19.02 45.98 27.58
N ARG A 341 -18.00 46.17 28.44
CA ARG A 341 -17.86 47.12 29.57
C ARG A 341 -16.49 46.81 30.19
N GLY A 342 -15.55 47.69 30.52
CA GLY A 342 -15.53 49.13 30.73
C GLY A 342 -14.46 49.37 31.80
N GLU A 343 -13.58 50.34 31.57
CA GLU A 343 -12.69 51.05 32.52
C GLU A 343 -11.37 50.43 33.05
N GLN A 344 -10.28 51.14 32.66
CA GLN A 344 -9.17 51.71 33.47
C GLN A 344 -8.35 50.76 34.37
N GLN A 345 -7.01 50.76 34.39
CA GLN A 345 -6.07 51.88 34.34
C GLN A 345 -4.61 51.35 34.33
N ARG A 346 -3.69 52.13 33.71
CA ARG A 346 -2.20 52.18 33.89
C ARG A 346 -1.39 50.97 33.43
N GLY A 347 -0.32 51.08 32.66
CA GLY A 347 0.46 52.20 32.11
C GLY A 347 1.82 51.64 31.67
N GLU A 348 2.37 52.17 30.56
CA GLU A 348 3.80 52.31 30.21
C GLU A 348 4.72 51.08 30.37
N GLU A 349 5.47 50.56 29.40
CA GLU A 349 6.26 51.16 28.31
C GLU A 349 6.84 49.99 27.46
N GLY A 350 7.17 50.25 26.19
CA GLY A 350 8.27 49.56 25.49
C GLY A 350 7.90 48.75 24.24
N GLY A 351 8.29 49.27 23.07
CA GLY A 351 8.13 48.69 21.72
C GLY A 351 8.60 47.24 21.55
N GLY A 352 8.20 46.49 20.53
CA GLY A 352 7.93 46.88 19.14
C GLY A 352 8.77 45.97 18.23
N HIS A 353 8.10 45.27 17.31
CA HIS A 353 8.63 44.42 16.21
C HIS A 353 9.34 43.11 16.64
N GLY A 354 9.12 41.95 16.04
CA GLY A 354 8.51 41.57 14.77
C GLY A 354 9.29 40.37 14.20
N ALA A 355 8.62 39.57 13.37
CA ALA A 355 9.19 38.58 12.45
C ALA A 355 9.50 37.16 12.98
N TRP A 356 8.55 36.24 12.78
CA TRP A 356 8.86 34.87 12.39
C TRP A 356 9.10 34.84 10.87
N VAL A 357 10.29 34.39 10.49
CA VAL A 357 10.79 34.24 9.12
C VAL A 357 11.06 32.76 8.88
N ARG A 358 10.49 32.25 7.77
CA ARG A 358 10.96 31.19 6.83
C ARG A 358 11.36 29.83 7.42
N ALA A 359 10.75 28.73 6.98
CA ALA A 359 10.93 28.06 5.68
C ALA A 359 12.33 27.44 5.49
N VAL A 360 12.34 26.32 4.75
CA VAL A 360 13.46 25.43 4.36
C VAL A 360 13.74 24.38 5.46
N ALA A 361 13.76 23.07 5.19
CA ALA A 361 14.14 22.33 3.99
C ALA A 361 13.23 21.10 3.75
#